data_AF-W2LCY3-F1
#
_entry.id   AF-W2LCY3-F1
#
_cell.length_a   1.000
_cell.length_b   1.000
_cell.length_c   1.000
_cell.angle_alpha   90.00
_cell.angle_beta   90.00
_cell.angle_gamma   90.00
#
_symmetry.space_group_name_H-M   'P 1'
#
loop_
_entity.id
_entity.type
_entity.pdbx_description
1 polymer ?
#
loop_
_entity_poly.entity_id
_entity_poly.type
_entity_poly.pdbx_seq_one_letter_code
_entity_poly.pdbx_strand_id
1 'polypeptide(L)' 'RGEKRIDAISTHVATPTEATWDHGGNGGKRYTLTLDPGEYINSMEIHWDNKGTSTRVFYVKFTTSRN' A
#
# COMPACT_ATOMS: atom_id res chain seq x y z
N ARG A 1 -4.80 2.25 19.62
CA ARG A 1 -3.89 1.25 19.02
C ARG A 1 -4.72 0.17 18.32
N GLY A 2 -4.57 0.05 17.00
CA GLY A 2 -4.25 -1.22 16.33
C GLY A 2 -5.22 -2.40 16.31
N GLU A 3 -6.52 -2.23 16.03
CA GLU A 3 -7.28 -3.42 15.60
C GLU A 3 -7.15 -3.69 14.09
N LYS A 4 -7.08 -2.62 13.27
CA LYS A 4 -6.95 -2.74 11.82
C LYS A 4 -5.51 -2.49 11.38
N ARG A 5 -4.93 -3.52 10.79
CA ARG A 5 -3.62 -3.55 10.14
C ARG A 5 -3.79 -3.35 8.63
N ILE A 6 -2.71 -3.20 7.89
CA ILE A 6 -2.73 -3.41 6.44
C ILE A 6 -2.78 -4.93 6.19
N ASP A 7 -3.86 -5.37 5.53
CA ASP A 7 -4.07 -6.78 5.19
C ASP A 7 -3.34 -7.18 3.91
N ALA A 8 -3.31 -6.29 2.91
CA ALA A 8 -2.62 -6.48 1.64
C ALA A 8 -2.25 -5.15 0.97
N ILE A 9 -1.28 -5.22 0.07
CA ILE A 9 -0.93 -4.18 -0.90
C ILE A 9 -0.89 -4.81 -2.30
N SER A 10 -1.41 -4.07 -3.27
CA SER A 10 -1.42 -4.45 -4.67
C SER A 10 -0.83 -3.32 -5.49
N THR A 11 0.15 -3.62 -6.34
CA THR A 11 0.68 -2.67 -7.32
C THR A 11 0.21 -3.09 -8.69
N HIS A 12 -0.48 -2.18 -9.38
CA HIS A 12 -0.94 -2.37 -10.75
C HIS A 12 -0.17 -1.42 -11.68
N VAL A 13 0.41 -1.97 -12.74
CA VAL A 13 1.08 -1.21 -13.80
C VAL A 13 0.37 -1.52 -15.11
N ALA A 14 -0.11 -0.49 -15.80
CA ALA A 14 -0.87 -0.63 -17.04
C ALA A 14 0.03 -0.65 -18.30
N THR A 15 1.19 -0.01 -18.25
CA THR A 15 2.08 0.18 -19.42
C THR A 15 3.55 0.03 -19.03
N PRO A 16 4.43 -0.43 -19.94
CA PRO A 16 4.15 -0.85 -21.31
C PRO A 16 3.48 -2.24 -21.41
N THR A 17 3.56 -3.04 -20.35
CA THR A 17 2.89 -4.35 -20.24
C THR A 17 2.12 -4.37 -18.94
N GLU A 18 0.86 -4.80 -19.01
CA GLU A 18 0.01 -4.91 -17.84
C GLU A 18 0.57 -5.95 -16.86
N ALA A 19 0.73 -5.55 -15.60
CA ALA A 19 1.19 -6.41 -14.53
C ALA A 19 0.55 -6.02 -13.20
N THR A 20 0.22 -7.04 -12.40
CA THR A 20 -0.29 -6.86 -11.04
C THR A 20 0.57 -7.68 -10.08
N TRP A 21 1.05 -7.04 -9.02
CA TRP A 21 1.76 -7.72 -7.93
C TRP A 21 0.96 -7.57 -6.65
N ASP A 22 0.48 -8.69 -6.14
CA ASP A 22 -0.27 -8.76 -4.89
C ASP A 22 0.62 -9.29 -3.77
N HIS A 23 0.51 -8.67 -2.59
CA HIS A 23 1.15 -9.12 -1.36
C HIS A 23 0.20 -9.00 -0.17
N GLY A 24 0.07 -10.07 0.60
CA GLY A 24 -0.77 -10.11 1.80
C GLY A 24 -1.93 -11.10 1.69
N GLY A 25 -2.97 -10.89 2.50
CA GLY A 25 -4.15 -11.75 2.55
C GLY A 25 -5.40 -11.08 1.99
N ASN A 26 -6.52 -11.82 1.95
CA ASN A 26 -7.78 -11.36 1.35
C ASN A 26 -8.66 -10.49 2.28
N GLY A 27 -8.10 -10.01 3.38
CA GLY A 27 -8.83 -9.23 4.39
C GLY A 27 -8.88 -7.73 4.10
N GLY A 28 -9.58 -6.99 4.96
CA GLY A 28 -9.62 -5.53 4.91
C GLY A 28 -10.56 -4.96 3.84
N LYS A 29 -10.59 -3.62 3.73
CA LYS A 29 -11.30 -2.88 2.68
C LYS A 29 -10.27 -2.32 1.71
N ARG A 30 -10.48 -2.52 0.40
CA ARG A 30 -9.59 -2.01 -0.65
C ARG A 30 -9.76 -0.48 -0.81
N TYR A 31 -8.63 0.21 -0.90
CA TYR A 31 -8.51 1.61 -1.30
C TYR A 31 -7.49 1.70 -2.42
N THR A 32 -7.75 2.52 -3.43
CA THR A 32 -6.89 2.66 -4.62
C THR A 32 -6.42 4.10 -4.73
N LEU A 33 -5.10 4.27 -4.81
CA LEU A 33 -4.47 5.52 -5.24
C LEU A 33 -4.17 5.37 -6.73
N THR A 34 -4.89 6.10 -7.57
CA THR A 34 -4.62 6.18 -9.00
C THR A 34 -3.71 7.36 -9.26
N LEU A 35 -2.58 7.12 -9.94
CA LEU A 35 -1.64 8.17 -10.31
C LEU A 35 -2.01 8.73 -11.68
N ASP A 36 -1.94 10.06 -11.81
CA ASP A 36 -2.10 10.74 -13.09
C ASP A 36 -0.89 10.50 -14.02
N PRO A 37 -1.02 10.76 -15.33
CA PRO A 37 0.11 10.72 -16.25
C PRO A 37 1.30 11.58 -15.77
N GLY A 38 2.46 10.96 -15.61
CA GLY A 38 3.68 11.61 -15.12
C GLY A 38 3.72 11.88 -13.61
N GLU A 39 2.67 11.54 -12.85
CA GLU A 39 2.73 11.51 -11.39
C GLU A 39 3.50 10.27 -10.92
N TYR A 40 4.30 10.45 -9.87
CA TYR A 40 5.07 9.37 -9.26
C TYR A 40 5.06 9.49 -7.75
N ILE A 41 5.18 8.34 -7.07
CA ILE A 41 5.40 8.30 -5.63
C ILE A 41 6.82 8.79 -5.35
N ASN A 42 6.98 9.83 -4.53
CA ASN A 42 8.28 10.40 -4.18
C ASN A 42 8.74 10.00 -2.77
N SER A 43 7.83 9.58 -1.91
CA SER A 43 8.14 9.12 -0.56
C SER A 43 7.03 8.24 0.02
N MET A 44 7.38 7.50 1.07
CA MET A 44 6.48 6.60 1.77
C MET A 44 6.73 6.69 3.28
N GLU A 45 5.66 6.75 4.06
CA GLU A 45 5.68 6.62 5.51
C GLU A 45 4.99 5.32 5.91
N ILE A 46 5.64 4.53 6.77
CA ILE A 46 5.13 3.24 7.25
C ILE A 46 5.19 3.23 8.76
N HIS A 47 4.09 2.88 9.43
CA HIS A 47 4.12 2.49 10.85
C HIS A 47 3.86 1.01 10.99
N TRP A 48 4.72 0.34 11.76
CA TRP A 48 4.59 -1.07 12.10
C TRP A 48 4.68 -1.24 13.61
N ASP A 49 4.04 -2.30 14.10
CA ASP A 49 4.08 -2.69 15.50
C ASP A 49 3.90 -4.21 15.59
N ASN A 50 4.10 -4.78 16.78
CA ASN A 50 3.85 -6.18 17.05
C ASN A 50 2.33 -6.46 17.15
N LYS A 51 1.86 -7.50 16.46
CA LYS A 51 0.52 -8.07 16.60
C LYS A 51 0.63 -9.56 16.91
N GLY A 52 0.42 -9.94 18.16
CA GLY A 52 0.66 -11.32 18.61
C GLY A 52 2.15 -11.67 18.51
N THR A 53 2.49 -12.74 17.80
CA THR A 53 3.86 -13.25 17.67
C THR A 53 4.63 -12.64 16.49
N SER A 54 4.11 -11.62 15.82
CA SER A 54 4.76 -11.08 14.64
C SER A 54 4.53 -9.59 14.43
N THR A 55 5.52 -8.93 13.83
CA THR A 55 5.41 -7.55 13.34
C THR A 55 4.41 -7.46 12.20
N ARG A 56 3.56 -6.44 12.22
CA ARG A 56 2.59 -6.11 11.16
C ARG A 56 2.67 -4.63 10.83
N VAL A 57 2.36 -4.30 9.58
CA VAL A 57 2.17 -2.91 9.15
C VAL A 57 0.76 -2.46 9.53
N PHE A 58 0.66 -1.31 10.19
CA PHE A 58 -0.62 -0.73 10.62
C PHE A 58 -0.98 0.53 9.84
N TYR A 59 0.01 1.17 9.24
CA TYR A 59 -0.16 2.39 8.47
C TYR A 59 0.80 2.40 7.30
N VAL A 60 0.30 2.82 6.14
CA VAL A 60 1.10 3.18 4.97
C VAL A 60 0.51 4.47 4.40
N LYS A 61 1.36 5.43 4.12
CA LYS A 61 1.04 6.62 3.35
C LYS A 61 2.06 6.79 2.24
N PHE A 62 1.56 7.02 1.04
CA PHE A 62 2.36 7.43 -0.10
C PHE A 62 2.20 8.93 -0.30
N THR A 63 3.32 9.62 -0.53
CA THR A 63 3.32 11.00 -1.01
C THR A 63 3.74 10.98 -2.47
N THR A 64 3.03 11.71 -3.31
CA THR A 64 3.28 11.76 -4.75
C THR A 64 3.87 13.10 -5.15
N SER A 65 4.42 13.20 -6.35
CA SER A 65 4.97 14.43 -6.90
C SER A 65 3.95 15.57 -7.09
N ARG A 66 2.66 15.29 -6.88
CA ARG A 66 1.57 16.26 -6.95
C ARG A 66 0.99 16.64 -5.59
N ASN A 67 1.61 16.22 -4.49
CA ASN A 67 1.21 16.53 -3.11
C ASN A 67 2.39 16.95 -2.23
#